data_AF-A0A2D8A7R8-F1
#
_entry.id   AF-A0A2D8A7R8-F1
#
_cell.length_a   1.000
_cell.length_b   1.000
_cell.length_c   1.000
_cell.angle_alpha   90.00
_cell.angle_beta   90.00
_cell.angle_gamma   90.00
#
_symmetry.space_group_name_H-M   'P 1'
#
loop_
_entity.id
_entity.type
_entity.pdbx_description
1 polymer ?
#
loop_
_entity_poly.entity_id
_entity_poly.type
_entity_poly.pdbx_seq_one_letter_code
_entity_poly.pdbx_strand_id
1 'polypeptide(L)'
;EELPRHIAHEKRGLKPIKNLCKTLKAPKEHQELALLSCEFHTHVHRAFKLKGATLNKLFNQTDAWRRKERFEDFLLVCKADARGRTGHETEPYPQADYCRAAFAEAGKISAKDMLAKGLQGAEIRAGLDEARGQHLQAWKESVLNDGQYQPAE
;
A
#
# COMPACT_ATOMS: atom_id res chain seq x y z
N GLU A 1 -29.10 -8.13 -9.42
CA GLU A 1 -28.54 -6.91 -8.81
C GLU A 1 -27.68 -7.36 -7.63
N GLU A 2 -26.36 -7.41 -7.78
CA GLU A 2 -25.47 -7.96 -6.74
C GLU A 2 -24.89 -6.84 -5.88
N LEU A 3 -25.46 -6.68 -4.69
CA LEU A 3 -24.91 -5.95 -3.55
C LEU A 3 -24.67 -6.95 -2.39
N PRO A 4 -23.62 -6.79 -1.58
CA PRO A 4 -22.21 -6.79 -1.92
C PRO A 4 -21.59 -8.15 -1.55
N ARG A 5 -21.40 -9.03 -2.53
CA ARG A 5 -20.33 -10.03 -2.42
C ARG A 5 -19.03 -9.33 -2.81
N HIS A 6 -18.06 -9.29 -1.89
CA HIS A 6 -16.76 -8.61 -1.96
C HIS A 6 -15.82 -9.16 -3.05
N ILE A 7 -16.30 -9.33 -4.28
CA ILE A 7 -15.46 -9.69 -5.42
C ILE A 7 -15.22 -8.40 -6.22
N ALA A 8 -13.97 -7.95 -6.26
CA ALA A 8 -13.50 -6.81 -7.08
C ALA A 8 -14.19 -5.45 -6.82
N HIS A 9 -14.82 -5.21 -5.66
CA HIS A 9 -15.48 -3.94 -5.33
C HIS A 9 -14.55 -2.72 -5.51
N GLU A 10 -13.31 -2.84 -5.05
CA GLU A 10 -12.26 -1.81 -5.16
C GLU A 10 -12.00 -1.41 -6.62
N LYS A 11 -11.83 -2.38 -7.52
CA LYS A 11 -11.61 -2.10 -8.95
C LYS A 11 -12.85 -1.60 -9.67
N ARG A 12 -14.04 -2.06 -9.26
CA ARG A 12 -15.31 -1.59 -9.82
C ARG A 12 -15.59 -0.13 -9.46
N GLY A 13 -15.09 0.35 -8.31
CA GLY A 13 -15.21 1.75 -7.88
C GLY A 13 -14.40 2.76 -8.70
N LEU A 14 -13.39 2.32 -9.45
CA LEU A 14 -12.52 3.20 -10.24
C LEU A 14 -13.27 3.96 -11.34
N LYS A 15 -14.21 3.31 -12.04
CA LYS A 15 -14.97 3.94 -13.13
C LYS A 15 -15.94 5.02 -12.59
N PRO A 16 -16.77 4.76 -11.56
CA PRO A 16 -17.55 5.79 -10.89
C PRO A 16 -16.73 6.99 -10.41
N ILE A 17 -15.57 6.77 -9.77
CA ILE A 17 -14.71 7.85 -9.29
C ILE A 17 -14.19 8.70 -10.46
N LYS A 18 -13.70 8.08 -11.54
CA LYS A 18 -13.26 8.81 -12.75
C LYS A 18 -14.37 9.68 -13.32
N ASN A 19 -15.60 9.16 -13.38
CA ASN A 19 -16.75 9.91 -13.88
C ASN A 19 -17.09 11.09 -12.96
N LEU A 20 -17.11 10.87 -11.64
CA LEU A 20 -17.39 11.92 -10.67
C LEU A 20 -16.34 13.03 -10.72
N CYS A 21 -15.05 12.69 -10.69
CA CYS A 21 -13.96 13.66 -10.79
C CYS A 21 -14.03 14.46 -12.09
N LYS A 22 -14.41 13.82 -13.20
CA LYS A 22 -14.63 14.51 -14.48
C LYS A 22 -15.79 15.51 -14.39
N THR A 23 -16.92 15.11 -13.82
CA THR A 23 -18.09 15.99 -13.64
C THR A 23 -17.76 17.19 -12.75
N LEU A 24 -17.06 16.96 -11.64
CA LEU A 24 -16.67 18.01 -10.70
C LEU A 24 -15.48 18.84 -11.16
N LYS A 25 -14.83 18.48 -12.29
CA LYS A 25 -13.55 19.06 -12.75
C LYS A 25 -12.48 19.06 -11.65
N ALA A 26 -12.43 17.98 -10.86
CA ALA A 26 -11.50 17.86 -9.74
C ALA A 26 -10.04 17.97 -10.24
N PRO A 27 -9.14 18.62 -9.49
CA PRO A 27 -7.73 18.65 -9.85
C PRO A 27 -7.16 17.22 -9.92
N LYS A 28 -6.23 17.01 -10.86
CA LYS A 28 -5.69 15.67 -11.17
C LYS A 28 -5.15 14.93 -9.95
N GLU A 29 -4.48 15.64 -9.05
CA GLU A 29 -3.90 15.06 -7.83
C GLU A 29 -4.96 14.44 -6.92
N HIS A 30 -6.11 15.10 -6.76
CA HIS A 30 -7.22 14.60 -5.95
C HIS A 30 -7.86 13.37 -6.60
N GLN A 31 -8.01 13.38 -7.93
CA GLN A 31 -8.50 12.21 -8.66
C GLN A 31 -7.55 11.02 -8.51
N GLU A 32 -6.24 11.22 -8.64
CA GLU A 32 -5.25 10.16 -8.48
C GLU A 32 -5.28 9.57 -7.06
N LEU A 33 -5.32 10.42 -6.03
CA LEU A 33 -5.42 9.98 -4.64
C LEU A 33 -6.72 9.21 -4.37
N ALA A 34 -7.86 9.68 -4.91
CA ALA A 34 -9.15 8.99 -4.76
C ALA A 34 -9.13 7.59 -5.43
N LEU A 35 -8.53 7.47 -6.61
CA LEU A 35 -8.42 6.19 -7.31
C LEU A 35 -7.50 5.21 -6.56
N LEU A 36 -6.35 5.68 -6.08
CA LEU A 36 -5.44 4.89 -5.25
C LEU A 36 -6.13 4.41 -3.97
N SER A 37 -6.83 5.32 -3.28
CA SER A 37 -7.56 5.01 -2.05
C SER A 37 -8.63 3.95 -2.28
N CYS A 38 -9.43 4.11 -3.34
CA CYS A 38 -10.44 3.14 -3.72
C CYS A 38 -9.87 1.75 -4.03
N GLU A 39 -8.75 1.68 -4.76
CA GLU A 39 -8.16 0.40 -5.17
C GLU A 39 -7.44 -0.32 -4.03
N PHE A 40 -6.79 0.41 -3.12
CA PHE A 40 -5.80 -0.19 -2.22
C PHE A 40 -6.05 -0.01 -0.72
N HIS A 41 -7.07 0.72 -0.26
CA HIS A 41 -7.31 0.93 1.18
C HIS A 41 -7.40 -0.39 1.98
N THR A 42 -8.06 -1.44 1.45
CA THR A 42 -8.13 -2.72 2.19
C THR A 42 -6.79 -3.43 2.31
N HIS A 43 -5.83 -3.14 1.41
CA HIS A 43 -4.47 -3.66 1.52
C HIS A 43 -3.79 -3.04 2.75
N VAL A 44 -3.99 -1.74 3.01
CA VAL A 44 -3.47 -1.07 4.20
C VAL A 44 -4.18 -1.58 5.46
N HIS A 45 -5.52 -1.70 5.44
CA HIS A 45 -6.28 -2.27 6.56
C HIS A 45 -5.80 -3.66 6.97
N ARG A 46 -5.34 -4.46 5.98
CA ARG A 46 -4.85 -5.83 6.16
C ARG A 46 -3.33 -5.94 6.11
N ALA A 47 -2.58 -4.84 6.27
CA ALA A 47 -1.14 -4.79 5.99
C ALA A 47 -0.34 -5.89 6.71
N PHE A 48 -0.67 -6.19 7.96
CA PHE A 48 0.03 -7.22 8.76
C PHE A 48 -0.17 -8.64 8.21
N LYS A 49 -1.31 -8.87 7.53
CA LYS A 49 -1.67 -10.16 6.92
C LYS A 49 -1.10 -10.31 5.49
N LEU A 50 -0.54 -9.25 4.89
CA LEU A 50 0.04 -9.31 3.54
C LEU A 50 1.39 -10.06 3.52
N LYS A 51 1.69 -10.72 2.39
CA LYS A 51 3.03 -11.27 2.13
C LYS A 51 4.01 -10.13 1.81
N GLY A 52 5.30 -10.32 2.09
CA GLY A 52 6.34 -9.32 1.77
C GLY A 52 6.32 -8.87 0.30
N ALA A 53 6.19 -9.82 -0.63
CA ALA A 53 6.03 -9.51 -2.06
C ALA A 53 4.78 -8.67 -2.38
N THR A 54 3.67 -8.87 -1.65
CA THR A 54 2.44 -8.09 -1.82
C THR A 54 2.60 -6.67 -1.28
N LEU A 55 3.34 -6.48 -0.18
CA LEU A 55 3.71 -5.15 0.32
C LEU A 55 4.59 -4.41 -0.69
N ASN A 56 5.63 -5.04 -1.24
CA ASN A 56 6.45 -4.41 -2.28
C ASN A 56 5.61 -4.04 -3.52
N LYS A 57 4.68 -4.91 -3.92
CA LYS A 57 3.74 -4.62 -5.02
C LYS A 57 2.85 -3.41 -4.71
N LEU A 58 2.36 -3.28 -3.49
CA LEU A 58 1.59 -2.10 -3.07
C LEU A 58 2.41 -0.80 -3.22
N PHE A 59 3.68 -0.79 -2.79
CA PHE A 59 4.55 0.38 -2.94
C PHE A 59 4.80 0.74 -4.41
N ASN A 60 4.94 -0.28 -5.26
CA ASN A 60 5.07 -0.11 -6.70
C ASN A 60 3.80 0.48 -7.33
N GLN A 61 2.61 -0.07 -7.00
CA GLN A 61 1.34 0.34 -7.60
C GLN A 61 0.87 1.72 -7.12
N THR A 62 1.24 2.12 -5.91
CA THR A 62 0.99 3.47 -5.37
C THR A 62 2.01 4.51 -5.85
N ASP A 63 3.08 4.08 -6.53
CA ASP A 63 4.22 4.90 -6.95
C ASP A 63 4.92 5.58 -5.76
N ALA A 64 4.94 4.93 -4.60
CA ALA A 64 5.48 5.46 -3.35
C ALA A 64 6.98 5.82 -3.46
N TRP A 65 7.73 5.09 -4.29
CA TRP A 65 9.16 5.33 -4.52
C TRP A 65 9.45 6.72 -5.09
N ARG A 66 8.58 7.22 -5.97
CA ARG A 66 8.75 8.51 -6.64
C ARG A 66 7.93 9.62 -5.99
N ARG A 67 6.74 9.30 -5.47
CA ARG A 67 5.78 10.24 -4.88
C ARG A 67 5.50 9.89 -3.42
N LYS A 68 6.51 10.05 -2.56
CA LYS A 68 6.44 9.71 -1.13
C LYS A 68 5.32 10.48 -0.41
N GLU A 69 5.17 11.77 -0.67
CA GLU A 69 4.12 12.60 -0.08
C GLU A 69 2.71 12.08 -0.41
N ARG A 70 2.47 11.67 -1.66
CA ARG A 70 1.18 11.06 -2.05
C ARG A 70 0.92 9.73 -1.35
N PHE A 71 1.98 8.97 -1.03
CA PHE A 71 1.83 7.75 -0.24
C PHE A 71 1.43 8.08 1.21
N GLU A 72 1.98 9.15 1.79
CA GLU A 72 1.55 9.64 3.12
C GLU A 72 0.09 10.11 3.11
N ASP A 73 -0.33 10.85 2.08
CA ASP A 73 -1.73 11.25 1.92
C ASP A 73 -2.65 10.02 1.80
N PHE A 74 -2.23 9.00 1.07
CA PHE A 74 -2.97 7.75 0.95
C PHE A 74 -3.10 7.03 2.31
N LEU A 75 -2.03 6.97 3.11
CA LEU A 75 -2.11 6.41 4.47
C LEU A 75 -3.02 7.22 5.39
N LEU A 76 -3.02 8.56 5.25
CA LEU A 76 -3.95 9.44 5.98
C LEU A 76 -5.40 9.17 5.60
N VAL A 77 -5.70 9.00 4.30
CA VAL A 77 -7.04 8.61 3.84
C VAL A 77 -7.46 7.26 4.41
N CYS A 78 -6.57 6.26 4.43
CA CYS A 78 -6.88 4.95 5.01
C CYS A 78 -7.19 5.04 6.52
N LYS A 79 -6.45 5.89 7.26
CA LYS A 79 -6.74 6.17 8.67
C LYS A 79 -8.09 6.86 8.86
N ALA A 80 -8.41 7.84 8.01
CA ALA A 80 -9.69 8.53 8.04
C ALA A 80 -10.86 7.58 7.71
N ASP A 81 -10.68 6.66 6.75
CA ASP A 81 -11.66 5.61 6.40
C ASP A 81 -11.94 4.68 7.58
N ALA A 82 -10.89 4.20 8.26
CA ALA A 82 -11.03 3.35 9.45
C ALA A 82 -11.77 4.07 10.60
N ARG A 83 -11.52 5.36 10.77
CA ARG A 83 -12.11 6.20 11.83
C ARG A 83 -13.42 6.89 11.42
N GLY A 84 -13.91 6.66 10.20
CA GLY A 84 -15.03 7.40 9.62
C GLY A 84 -16.39 7.02 10.20
N ARG A 85 -16.46 5.98 11.03
CA ARG A 85 -17.68 5.53 11.72
C ARG A 85 -17.74 6.13 13.11
N THR A 86 -18.94 6.56 13.50
CA THR A 86 -19.19 7.11 14.84
C THR A 86 -18.75 6.13 15.93
N GLY A 87 -17.98 6.63 16.90
CA GLY A 87 -17.40 5.83 17.98
C GLY A 87 -15.99 5.27 17.70
N HIS A 88 -15.48 5.42 16.47
CA HIS A 88 -14.14 4.94 16.08
C HIS A 88 -13.11 6.08 15.91
N GLU A 89 -13.46 7.33 16.23
CA GLU A 89 -12.70 8.54 15.87
C GLU A 89 -11.28 8.55 16.45
N THR A 90 -11.11 7.91 17.60
CA THR A 90 -9.83 7.85 18.34
C THR A 90 -9.11 6.52 18.19
N GLU A 91 -9.66 5.54 17.47
CA GLU A 91 -9.07 4.21 17.39
C GLU A 91 -7.64 4.25 16.82
N PRO A 92 -6.67 3.58 17.46
CA PRO A 92 -5.34 3.44 16.91
C PRO A 92 -5.38 2.83 15.51
N TYR A 93 -4.53 3.35 14.61
CA TYR A 93 -4.39 2.82 13.25
C TYR A 93 -2.92 2.51 12.96
N PRO A 94 -2.34 1.49 13.64
CA PRO A 94 -0.92 1.13 13.52
C PRO A 94 -0.54 0.63 12.12
N GLN A 95 -1.52 0.29 11.29
CA GLN A 95 -1.33 -0.13 9.90
C GLN A 95 -0.57 0.92 9.08
N ALA A 96 -0.84 2.22 9.31
CA ALA A 96 -0.12 3.29 8.63
C ALA A 96 1.37 3.30 9.01
N ASP A 97 1.68 3.20 10.30
CA ASP A 97 3.06 3.22 10.79
C ASP A 97 3.85 1.99 10.34
N TYR A 98 3.21 0.82 10.34
CA TYR A 98 3.77 -0.39 9.75
C TYR A 98 4.07 -0.24 8.26
N CYS A 99 3.15 0.34 7.48
CA CYS A 99 3.39 0.56 6.05
C CYS A 99 4.58 1.51 5.81
N ARG A 100 4.76 2.53 6.65
CA ARG A 100 5.94 3.41 6.61
C ARG A 100 7.22 2.65 6.94
N ALA A 101 7.22 1.87 8.02
CA ALA A 101 8.37 1.06 8.41
C ALA A 101 8.74 0.04 7.33
N ALA A 102 7.76 -0.68 6.79
CA ALA A 102 7.92 -1.61 5.69
C ALA A 102 8.50 -0.91 4.44
N PHE A 103 8.00 0.27 4.09
CA PHE A 103 8.52 1.03 2.95
C PHE A 103 9.99 1.42 3.14
N ALA A 104 10.35 1.89 4.34
CA ALA A 104 11.74 2.18 4.69
C ALA A 104 12.64 0.94 4.60
N GLU A 105 12.18 -0.22 5.11
CA GLU A 105 12.91 -1.49 5.04
C GLU A 105 13.14 -1.94 3.59
N ALA A 106 12.11 -1.92 2.76
CA ALA A 106 12.24 -2.25 1.35
C ALA A 106 13.20 -1.28 0.61
N GLY A 107 13.25 -0.03 1.05
CA GLY A 107 14.17 0.99 0.54
C GLY A 107 15.66 0.70 0.80
N LYS A 108 15.98 -0.19 1.75
CA LYS A 108 17.37 -0.62 2.01
C LYS A 108 17.94 -1.49 0.89
N ILE A 109 17.07 -2.13 0.09
CA ILE A 109 17.47 -2.92 -1.07
C ILE A 109 17.43 -2.04 -2.32
N SER A 110 18.56 -1.98 -3.02
CA SER A 110 18.83 -1.06 -4.12
C SER A 110 19.14 -1.78 -5.43
N ALA A 111 19.04 -1.05 -6.54
CA ALA A 111 19.47 -1.56 -7.85
C ALA A 111 20.99 -1.89 -7.87
N LYS A 112 21.80 -1.23 -7.03
CA LYS A 112 23.23 -1.51 -6.90
C LYS A 112 23.47 -2.93 -6.37
N ASP A 113 22.63 -3.39 -5.45
CA ASP A 113 22.72 -4.75 -4.91
C ASP A 113 22.41 -5.79 -5.99
N MET A 114 21.52 -5.46 -6.92
CA MET A 114 21.18 -6.33 -8.06
C MET A 114 22.31 -6.37 -9.09
N LEU A 115 22.92 -5.22 -9.39
CA LEU A 115 24.11 -5.13 -10.23
C LEU A 115 25.29 -5.94 -9.65
N ALA A 116 25.49 -5.87 -8.32
CA ALA A 116 26.51 -6.66 -7.64
C ALA A 116 26.25 -8.18 -7.70
N LYS A 117 24.99 -8.61 -7.85
CA LYS A 117 24.60 -9.99 -8.13
C LYS A 117 24.73 -10.39 -9.61
N GLY A 118 25.24 -9.49 -10.45
CA GLY A 118 25.44 -9.73 -11.89
C GLY A 118 24.20 -9.53 -12.76
N LEU A 119 23.08 -9.05 -12.21
CA LEU A 119 21.86 -8.78 -12.98
C LEU A 119 22.03 -7.54 -13.86
N GLN A 120 21.46 -7.57 -15.07
CA GLN A 120 21.61 -6.49 -16.04
C GLN A 120 20.28 -6.10 -16.70
N GLY A 121 20.21 -4.85 -17.18
CA GLY A 121 19.06 -4.34 -17.94
C GLY A 121 17.71 -4.58 -17.24
N ALA A 122 16.80 -5.25 -17.93
CA ALA A 122 15.45 -5.52 -17.43
C ALA A 122 15.42 -6.46 -16.20
N GLU A 123 16.43 -7.31 -16.03
CA GLU A 123 16.52 -8.26 -14.92
C GLU A 123 16.71 -7.57 -13.57
N ILE A 124 17.31 -6.37 -13.57
CA ILE A 124 17.49 -5.55 -12.36
C ILE A 124 16.14 -5.29 -11.70
N ARG A 125 15.10 -5.01 -12.49
CA ARG A 125 13.78 -4.70 -11.94
C ARG A 125 13.14 -5.92 -11.30
N ALA A 126 13.18 -7.05 -11.98
CA ALA A 126 12.63 -8.31 -11.47
C ALA A 126 13.38 -8.76 -10.20
N GLY A 127 14.71 -8.73 -10.23
CA GLY A 127 15.53 -9.08 -9.07
C GLY A 127 15.32 -8.11 -7.89
N LEU A 128 15.15 -6.82 -8.16
CA LEU A 128 14.87 -5.84 -7.10
C LEU A 128 13.50 -6.09 -6.45
N ASP A 129 12.49 -6.39 -7.25
CA ASP A 129 11.14 -6.69 -6.73
C ASP A 129 11.12 -7.98 -5.91
N GLU A 130 11.84 -9.02 -6.36
CA GLU A 130 12.01 -10.27 -5.63
C GLU A 130 12.78 -10.06 -4.32
N ALA A 131 13.94 -9.43 -4.38
CA ALA A 131 14.80 -9.20 -3.22
C ALA A 131 14.11 -8.36 -2.14
N ARG A 132 13.37 -7.30 -2.54
CA ARG A 132 12.54 -6.52 -1.62
C ARG A 132 11.41 -7.35 -1.03
N GLY A 133 10.75 -8.18 -1.84
CA GLY A 133 9.69 -9.06 -1.38
C GLY A 133 10.16 -10.07 -0.33
N GLN A 134 11.34 -10.67 -0.54
CA GLN A 134 11.98 -11.58 0.41
C GLN A 134 12.42 -10.86 1.69
N HIS A 135 13.09 -9.71 1.56
CA HIS A 135 13.51 -8.89 2.71
C HIS A 135 12.32 -8.49 3.59
N LEU A 136 11.24 -8.01 2.97
CA LEU A 136 10.01 -7.65 3.67
C LEU A 136 9.35 -8.84 4.36
N GLN A 137 9.41 -10.03 3.78
CA GLN A 137 8.85 -11.23 4.39
C GLN A 137 9.60 -11.58 5.68
N ALA A 138 10.93 -11.60 5.63
CA ALA A 138 11.76 -11.85 6.81
C ALA A 138 11.60 -10.75 7.89
N TRP A 139 11.61 -9.48 7.48
CA TRP A 139 11.37 -8.36 8.39
C TRP A 139 10.00 -8.46 9.07
N LYS A 140 8.95 -8.77 8.31
CA LYS A 140 7.59 -8.95 8.84
C LYS A 140 7.56 -10.03 9.91
N GLU A 141 8.15 -11.19 9.65
CA GLU A 141 8.20 -12.31 10.59
C GLU A 141 8.88 -11.90 11.91
N SER A 142 9.96 -11.13 11.85
CA SER A 142 10.61 -10.57 13.04
C SER A 142 9.67 -9.66 13.84
N VAL A 143 9.11 -8.62 13.22
CA VAL A 143 8.32 -7.60 13.95
C VAL A 143 6.99 -8.12 14.47
N LEU A 144 6.40 -9.16 13.84
CA LEU A 144 5.21 -9.82 14.33
C LEU A 144 5.52 -10.74 15.52
N ASN A 145 6.67 -11.43 15.50
CA ASN A 145 7.10 -12.28 16.62
C ASN A 145 7.46 -11.44 17.86
N ASP A 146 8.03 -10.25 17.65
CA ASP A 146 8.39 -9.30 18.72
C ASP A 146 7.16 -8.58 19.30
N GLY A 147 5.96 -8.84 18.77
CA GLY A 147 4.71 -8.24 19.24
C GLY A 147 4.54 -6.76 18.90
N GLN A 148 5.43 -6.20 18.06
CA GLN A 148 5.42 -4.78 17.70
C GLN A 148 4.16 -4.38 16.92
N TYR A 149 3.61 -5.30 16.13
CA TYR A 149 2.35 -5.13 15.39
C TYR A 149 1.48 -6.37 15.55
N GLN A 150 0.21 -6.20 15.91
CA GLN A 150 -0.72 -7.31 16.05
C GLN A 150 -1.84 -7.23 15.00
N PRO A 151 -2.12 -8.33 14.26
CA PRO A 151 -3.31 -8.42 13.43
C PRO A 151 -4.55 -8.10 14.27
N ALA A 152 -5.35 -7.12 13.85
CA ALA A 152 -6.73 -7.04 14.33
C ALA A 152 -7.40 -8.38 13.99
N GLU A 153 -8.04 -8.98 15.00
CA GLU A 153 -8.76 -10.26 14.87
C GLU A 153 -9.75 -10.21 13.71
#